data_AF-A0A7N6AAV5-F1
#
_entry.id   AF-A0A7N6AAV5-F1
#
_cell.length_a   1.000
_cell.length_b   1.000
_cell.length_c   1.000
_cell.angle_alpha   90.00
_cell.angle_beta   90.00
_cell.angle_gamma   90.00
#
_symmetry.space_group_name_H-M   'P 1'
#
loop_
_entity.id
_entity.type
_entity.pdbx_description
1 polymer ?
#
loop_
_entity_poly.entity_id
_entity_poly.type
_entity_poly.pdbx_seq_one_letter_code
_entity_poly.pdbx_strand_id
1 'polypeptide(L)'
;NPPGAVANEQTERNCSLTPPYLPSTAVNTTLQLKELRALMSPLSISAYIIPDTDAHLSEYISPRDARLAFMTGFTGSAGTAVVTPTKAVLWTDSRYWVQAERQMDCNWDLKRDVSIMSVAEWLISEVPPGGEIGFDPFLFSLSKSQSWQMKVEQIRSQMTDSPYKPTALLLSALDETAWLFNMRGSDIPYNPFFYSYTLLTMNEIWLFVHMERITDELKVYLNTSCDGPLCVQLKSYDSVLDDLKMYVDQPGIKVWIGTEYTNYALYEIITPEDKLMTSSYSPVLTTKAVKDETEQQILRDAHVRDAVAVIQLLMWLEKVVPEGKETELTAAKYVDTCRRENLKGPSFDTISASGPNAALAHYSPTAENNRKLTVDEMYLVDSGGQYLDGTTDITRTVHWGTPTPMQKEAFTRVLMGNIEISRTIFPSGTRGVNMEMLGRRALWEVGLNYGHGTGHGVGNYFGVHEWPVGFQSNNIPFREGMFTSIEPGYYKENDFGIRIEDVAVIVPVTTKYGHNYLTFDTVSLVPYDRKLIDTSLLSSEQLQWLNSYYETIRKLVGLELDQQELHEEKDWMLRNTEPFVAPGSSASVSSSSLTLILLTVTLHNII
;
A
#
# COMPACT_ATOMS: atom_id res chain seq x y z
N ASN A 1 56.95 -24.50 15.67
CA ASN A 1 55.54 -24.91 15.47
C ASN A 1 54.64 -23.72 15.75
N PRO A 2 54.22 -22.95 14.73
CA PRO A 2 53.24 -21.90 14.96
C PRO A 2 51.83 -22.50 15.11
N PRO A 3 50.89 -21.75 15.72
CA PRO A 3 49.54 -22.19 16.05
C PRO A 3 48.61 -22.16 14.84
N GLY A 4 47.59 -23.01 14.88
CA GLY A 4 46.68 -23.31 13.78
C GLY A 4 45.90 -22.11 13.23
N ALA A 5 45.77 -22.11 11.91
CA ALA A 5 44.81 -21.28 11.19
C ALA A 5 43.38 -21.73 11.56
N VAL A 6 42.55 -20.78 12.00
CA VAL A 6 41.11 -20.97 12.09
C VAL A 6 40.58 -21.09 10.66
N ALA A 7 40.13 -22.29 10.29
CA ALA A 7 39.41 -22.50 9.04
C ALA A 7 38.12 -21.68 9.09
N ASN A 8 37.86 -20.92 8.03
CA ASN A 8 36.58 -20.24 7.83
C ASN A 8 35.55 -21.35 7.53
N GLU A 9 34.91 -21.91 8.57
CA GLU A 9 33.88 -22.94 8.41
C GLU A 9 32.70 -22.32 7.67
N GLN A 10 32.54 -22.70 6.40
CA GLN A 10 31.38 -22.35 5.59
C GLN A 10 30.14 -22.92 6.30
N THR A 11 29.32 -22.07 6.92
CA THR A 11 28.18 -22.58 7.71
C THR A 11 26.92 -22.80 6.87
N GLU A 12 26.83 -22.23 5.67
CA GLU A 12 25.66 -22.25 4.78
C GLU A 12 25.91 -23.13 3.56
N ARG A 13 24.83 -23.64 2.93
CA ARG A 13 24.94 -24.43 1.69
C ARG A 13 25.55 -23.60 0.55
N ASN A 14 26.29 -24.26 -0.32
CA ASN A 14 26.78 -23.68 -1.56
C ASN A 14 26.48 -24.61 -2.73
N CYS A 15 25.37 -24.29 -3.40
CA CYS A 15 24.83 -25.07 -4.51
C CYS A 15 25.53 -24.80 -5.85
N SER A 16 26.45 -23.83 -5.91
CA SER A 16 27.25 -23.54 -7.10
C SER A 16 28.52 -24.40 -7.22
N LEU A 17 28.88 -25.16 -6.17
CA LEU A 17 30.01 -26.08 -6.17
C LEU A 17 29.66 -27.44 -6.79
N THR A 18 30.67 -28.16 -7.29
CA THR A 18 30.52 -29.51 -7.84
C THR A 18 31.53 -30.45 -7.17
N PRO A 19 31.11 -31.30 -6.21
CA PRO A 19 29.75 -31.44 -5.68
C PRO A 19 29.34 -30.24 -4.79
N PRO A 20 28.03 -29.97 -4.64
CA PRO A 20 27.53 -28.93 -3.74
C PRO A 20 28.03 -29.11 -2.31
N TYR A 21 28.31 -28.02 -1.63
CA TYR A 21 28.57 -28.04 -0.19
C TYR A 21 27.24 -27.97 0.56
N LEU A 22 27.00 -28.92 1.48
CA LEU A 22 25.86 -28.93 2.37
C LEU A 22 26.35 -28.96 3.83
N PRO A 23 25.85 -28.06 4.71
CA PRO A 23 26.11 -28.11 6.14
C PRO A 23 25.63 -29.43 6.75
N SER A 24 26.22 -29.85 7.87
CA SER A 24 25.78 -31.06 8.57
C SER A 24 24.34 -30.97 9.10
N THR A 25 23.79 -29.76 9.16
CA THR A 25 22.39 -29.47 9.53
C THR A 25 21.42 -29.55 8.36
N ALA A 26 21.90 -29.67 7.13
CA ALA A 26 21.04 -29.75 5.95
C ALA A 26 20.38 -31.13 5.84
N VAL A 27 19.10 -31.16 5.49
CA VAL A 27 18.33 -32.39 5.29
C VAL A 27 18.25 -32.69 3.80
N ASN A 28 18.59 -33.91 3.40
CA ASN A 28 18.38 -34.36 2.02
C ASN A 28 16.90 -34.67 1.79
N THR A 29 16.26 -33.90 0.91
CA THR A 29 14.83 -33.92 0.59
C THR A 29 14.51 -34.55 -0.77
N THR A 30 15.53 -35.13 -1.43
CA THR A 30 15.41 -35.68 -2.80
C THR A 30 14.30 -36.73 -2.91
N LEU A 31 14.15 -37.59 -1.89
CA LEU A 31 13.12 -38.62 -1.89
C LEU A 31 11.72 -38.02 -1.71
N GLN A 32 11.56 -37.08 -0.77
CA GLN A 32 10.31 -36.38 -0.48
C GLN A 32 9.78 -35.66 -1.72
N LEU A 33 10.64 -34.91 -2.42
CA LEU A 33 10.27 -34.23 -3.66
C LEU A 33 9.89 -35.22 -4.77
N LYS A 34 10.62 -36.32 -4.90
CA LYS A 34 10.30 -37.37 -5.88
C LYS A 34 8.94 -37.99 -5.62
N GLU A 35 8.63 -38.30 -4.35
CA GLU A 35 7.36 -38.91 -3.95
C GLU A 35 6.19 -37.93 -4.13
N LEU A 36 6.34 -36.66 -3.70
CA LEU A 36 5.32 -35.64 -3.92
C LEU A 36 5.02 -35.43 -5.41
N ARG A 37 6.05 -35.29 -6.25
CA ARG A 37 5.89 -35.14 -7.71
C ARG A 37 5.22 -36.36 -8.36
N ALA A 38 5.50 -37.56 -7.86
CA ALA A 38 4.83 -38.79 -8.31
C ALA A 38 3.33 -38.80 -7.96
N LEU A 39 2.93 -38.18 -6.84
CA LEU A 39 1.52 -38.01 -6.45
C LEU A 39 0.83 -36.88 -7.23
N MET A 40 1.54 -35.81 -7.57
CA MET A 40 1.02 -34.69 -8.37
C MET A 40 0.67 -35.11 -9.81
N SER A 41 1.53 -35.93 -10.43
CA SER A 41 1.43 -36.32 -11.84
C SER A 41 0.08 -36.93 -12.27
N PRO A 42 -0.50 -37.94 -11.59
CA PRO A 42 -1.78 -38.52 -11.98
C PRO A 42 -2.98 -37.59 -11.74
N LEU A 43 -2.80 -36.53 -10.93
CA LEU A 43 -3.82 -35.54 -10.62
C LEU A 43 -3.72 -34.29 -11.51
N SER A 44 -2.80 -34.27 -12.49
CA SER A 44 -2.57 -33.10 -13.35
C SER A 44 -2.20 -31.81 -12.61
N ILE A 45 -1.71 -31.93 -11.37
CA ILE A 45 -1.28 -30.80 -10.54
C ILE A 45 0.07 -30.29 -11.04
N SER A 46 0.11 -29.03 -11.45
CA SER A 46 1.28 -28.32 -11.98
C SER A 46 2.11 -27.62 -10.90
N ALA A 47 1.52 -27.31 -9.74
CA ALA A 47 2.23 -26.85 -8.55
C ALA A 47 1.49 -27.25 -7.28
N TYR A 48 2.21 -27.50 -6.18
CA TYR A 48 1.62 -27.82 -4.87
C TYR A 48 2.15 -26.88 -3.78
N ILE A 49 1.24 -26.24 -3.04
CA ILE A 49 1.56 -25.26 -1.98
C ILE A 49 1.52 -25.93 -0.60
N ILE A 50 2.55 -25.69 0.21
CA ILE A 50 2.74 -26.25 1.55
C ILE A 50 3.01 -25.10 2.54
N PRO A 51 2.01 -24.63 3.30
CA PRO A 51 2.20 -23.61 4.33
C PRO A 51 2.72 -24.21 5.65
N ASP A 52 3.29 -23.36 6.51
CA ASP A 52 3.64 -23.72 7.90
C ASP A 52 2.45 -23.55 8.84
N THR A 53 1.48 -24.48 8.79
CA THR A 53 0.32 -24.46 9.67
C THR A 53 -0.33 -25.85 9.83
N ASP A 54 -1.22 -25.97 10.81
CA ASP A 54 -2.11 -27.11 11.00
C ASP A 54 -3.55 -26.81 10.51
N ALA A 55 -4.45 -27.78 10.68
CA ALA A 55 -5.86 -27.67 10.30
C ALA A 55 -6.67 -26.66 11.14
N HIS A 56 -6.06 -26.04 12.14
CA HIS A 56 -6.65 -25.04 13.02
C HIS A 56 -6.00 -23.66 12.85
N LEU A 57 -5.11 -23.52 11.86
CA LEU A 57 -4.40 -22.29 11.56
C LEU A 57 -3.54 -21.79 12.73
N SER A 58 -3.00 -22.72 13.52
CA SER A 58 -2.20 -22.44 14.72
C SER A 58 -0.85 -21.81 14.37
N GLU A 59 -0.43 -20.81 15.15
CA GLU A 59 0.92 -20.21 15.05
C GLU A 59 2.04 -21.20 15.43
N TYR A 60 1.77 -22.07 16.40
CA TYR A 60 2.70 -23.14 16.81
C TYR A 60 2.07 -24.50 16.55
N ILE A 61 2.71 -25.28 15.68
CA ILE A 61 2.18 -26.56 15.21
C ILE A 61 2.83 -27.74 15.93
N SER A 62 2.09 -28.85 16.01
CA SER A 62 2.63 -30.10 16.56
C SER A 62 3.66 -30.71 15.58
N PRO A 63 4.62 -31.53 16.06
CA PRO A 63 5.55 -32.25 15.17
C PRO A 63 4.85 -33.13 14.13
N ARG A 64 3.60 -33.55 14.39
CA ARG A 64 2.79 -34.32 13.44
C ARG A 64 2.34 -33.48 12.24
N ASP A 65 2.18 -32.18 12.42
CA ASP A 65 1.66 -31.24 11.42
C ASP A 65 2.76 -30.41 10.73
N ALA A 66 4.03 -30.62 11.09
CA ALA A 66 5.21 -29.94 10.54
C ALA A 66 5.54 -30.39 9.10
N ARG A 67 4.55 -30.28 8.19
CA ARG A 67 4.60 -30.68 6.78
C ARG A 67 5.67 -29.89 6.02
N LEU A 68 5.77 -28.58 6.26
CA LEU A 68 6.79 -27.74 5.66
C LEU A 68 8.20 -28.24 6.02
N ALA A 69 8.45 -28.47 7.31
CA ALA A 69 9.73 -28.98 7.80
C ALA A 69 10.05 -30.38 7.26
N PHE A 70 9.05 -31.26 7.19
CA PHE A 70 9.22 -32.58 6.58
C PHE A 70 9.64 -32.51 5.10
N MET A 71 9.03 -31.60 4.34
CA MET A 71 9.28 -31.47 2.90
C MET A 71 10.59 -30.75 2.58
N THR A 72 10.98 -29.76 3.38
CA THR A 72 12.09 -28.83 3.08
C THR A 72 13.34 -29.05 3.93
N GLY A 73 13.20 -29.68 5.11
CA GLY A 73 14.21 -29.68 6.16
C GLY A 73 14.25 -28.40 7.01
N PHE A 74 13.56 -27.34 6.58
CA PHE A 74 13.52 -26.06 7.27
C PHE A 74 12.57 -26.07 8.48
N THR A 75 13.07 -25.68 9.64
CA THR A 75 12.35 -25.78 10.93
C THR A 75 12.00 -24.42 11.56
N GLY A 76 12.06 -23.34 10.77
CA GLY A 76 11.57 -22.04 11.24
C GLY A 76 10.04 -22.03 11.32
N SER A 77 9.49 -21.19 12.20
CA SER A 77 8.04 -21.14 12.48
C SER A 77 7.26 -20.20 11.55
N ALA A 78 7.81 -19.90 10.37
CA ALA A 78 7.15 -19.10 9.36
C ALA A 78 7.71 -19.47 7.98
N GLY A 79 6.85 -19.95 7.09
CA GLY A 79 7.24 -20.16 5.71
C GLY A 79 6.13 -20.74 4.85
N THR A 80 6.32 -20.66 3.54
CA THR A 80 5.48 -21.33 2.56
C THR A 80 6.36 -21.93 1.49
N ALA A 81 6.18 -23.21 1.20
CA ALA A 81 6.87 -23.90 0.13
C ALA A 81 5.95 -24.11 -1.07
N VAL A 82 6.52 -24.06 -2.27
CA VAL A 82 5.84 -24.46 -3.50
C VAL A 82 6.71 -25.44 -4.28
N VAL A 83 6.11 -26.54 -4.74
CA VAL A 83 6.77 -27.58 -5.52
C VAL A 83 6.09 -27.69 -6.88
N THR A 84 6.88 -27.62 -7.96
CA THR A 84 6.44 -27.92 -9.34
C THR A 84 7.07 -29.25 -9.80
N PRO A 85 6.74 -29.77 -11.00
CA PRO A 85 7.40 -30.97 -11.54
C PRO A 85 8.93 -30.88 -11.60
N THR A 86 9.49 -29.67 -11.66
CA THR A 86 10.93 -29.44 -11.87
C THR A 86 11.60 -28.58 -10.81
N LYS A 87 10.87 -27.71 -10.10
CA LYS A 87 11.42 -26.77 -9.11
C LYS A 87 10.79 -26.96 -7.73
N ALA A 88 11.46 -26.45 -6.70
CA ALA A 88 10.95 -26.39 -5.34
C ALA A 88 11.51 -25.12 -4.69
N VAL A 89 10.64 -24.33 -4.05
CA VAL A 89 11.00 -23.00 -3.54
C VAL A 89 10.37 -22.77 -2.18
N LEU A 90 11.11 -22.17 -1.25
CA LEU A 90 10.65 -21.78 0.08
C LEU A 90 10.67 -20.24 0.21
N TRP A 91 9.56 -19.66 0.63
CA TRP A 91 9.44 -18.27 1.07
C TRP A 91 9.48 -18.23 2.60
N THR A 92 10.35 -17.40 3.18
CA THR A 92 10.41 -17.16 4.63
C THR A 92 11.00 -15.77 4.91
N ASP A 93 10.69 -15.22 6.08
CA ASP A 93 11.08 -13.87 6.45
C ASP A 93 12.52 -13.79 6.97
N SER A 94 12.99 -12.57 7.18
CA SER A 94 14.39 -12.27 7.52
C SER A 94 14.88 -12.89 8.82
N ARG A 95 13.98 -13.30 9.73
CA ARG A 95 14.37 -14.04 10.95
C ARG A 95 15.00 -15.38 10.62
N TYR A 96 14.69 -15.95 9.46
CA TYR A 96 14.97 -17.34 9.15
C TYR A 96 15.85 -17.57 7.91
N TRP A 97 16.30 -16.55 7.19
CA TRP A 97 17.11 -16.75 5.96
C TRP A 97 18.37 -17.58 6.19
N VAL A 98 19.17 -17.21 7.19
CA VAL A 98 20.39 -17.96 7.55
C VAL A 98 20.04 -19.38 8.01
N GLN A 99 18.93 -19.53 8.76
CA GLN A 99 18.47 -20.85 9.19
C GLN A 99 18.08 -21.73 7.99
N ALA A 100 17.37 -21.17 7.01
CA ALA A 100 16.94 -21.88 5.80
C ALA A 100 18.14 -22.32 4.96
N GLU A 101 19.13 -21.45 4.74
CA GLU A 101 20.38 -21.79 4.03
C GLU A 101 21.24 -22.84 4.75
N ARG A 102 21.05 -23.00 6.06
CA ARG A 102 21.73 -24.03 6.87
C ARG A 102 21.01 -25.38 6.91
N GLN A 103 19.70 -25.40 6.64
CA GLN A 103 18.84 -26.56 6.87
C GLN A 103 18.30 -27.22 5.59
N MET A 104 18.20 -26.46 4.50
CA MET A 104 17.75 -27.01 3.21
C MET A 104 18.91 -27.61 2.40
N ASP A 105 18.62 -28.62 1.58
CA ASP A 105 19.54 -29.07 0.54
C ASP A 105 19.43 -28.22 -0.74
N CYS A 106 20.22 -28.54 -1.77
CA CYS A 106 20.24 -27.78 -3.02
C CYS A 106 19.08 -28.08 -3.98
N ASN A 107 18.06 -28.82 -3.54
CA ASN A 107 16.84 -28.99 -4.34
C ASN A 107 15.88 -27.79 -4.20
N TRP A 108 16.09 -26.93 -3.21
CA TRP A 108 15.20 -25.82 -2.86
C TRP A 108 15.84 -24.46 -3.14
N ASP A 109 15.12 -23.57 -3.82
CA ASP A 109 15.49 -22.16 -3.86
C ASP A 109 14.89 -21.42 -2.66
N LEU A 110 15.63 -20.47 -2.09
CA LEU A 110 15.14 -19.60 -1.03
C LEU A 110 14.68 -18.26 -1.61
N LYS A 111 13.44 -17.87 -1.34
CA LYS A 111 12.89 -16.54 -1.62
C LYS A 111 12.81 -15.75 -0.32
N ARG A 112 13.38 -14.54 -0.34
CA ARG A 112 13.53 -13.63 0.81
C ARG A 112 12.41 -12.59 0.87
N ASP A 113 11.22 -13.01 0.47
CA ASP A 113 9.98 -12.26 0.45
C ASP A 113 8.92 -13.23 1.00
N VAL A 114 7.94 -12.74 1.75
CA VAL A 114 6.86 -13.58 2.31
C VAL A 114 5.49 -13.14 1.85
N SER A 115 5.43 -12.15 0.96
CA SER A 115 4.18 -11.67 0.40
C SER A 115 3.50 -12.79 -0.38
N ILE A 116 2.17 -12.86 -0.26
CA ILE A 116 1.34 -13.76 -1.07
C ILE A 116 1.57 -13.47 -2.56
N MET A 117 1.86 -12.21 -2.91
CA MET A 117 2.14 -11.81 -4.28
C MET A 117 3.42 -12.45 -4.82
N SER A 118 4.50 -12.50 -4.05
CA SER A 118 5.73 -13.19 -4.45
C SER A 118 5.50 -14.65 -4.84
N VAL A 119 4.67 -15.34 -4.06
CA VAL A 119 4.27 -16.73 -4.34
C VAL A 119 3.40 -16.79 -5.60
N ALA A 120 2.43 -15.89 -5.74
CA ALA A 120 1.52 -15.82 -6.87
C ALA A 120 2.24 -15.49 -8.20
N GLU A 121 3.13 -14.50 -8.21
CA GLU A 121 3.93 -14.11 -9.37
C GLU A 121 4.87 -15.23 -9.81
N TRP A 122 5.52 -15.89 -8.84
CA TRP A 122 6.33 -17.06 -9.14
C TRP A 122 5.49 -18.18 -9.75
N LEU A 123 4.31 -18.48 -9.17
CA LEU A 123 3.38 -19.45 -9.73
C LEU A 123 2.95 -19.08 -11.15
N ILE A 124 2.61 -17.82 -11.42
CA ILE A 124 2.25 -17.32 -12.76
C ILE A 124 3.42 -17.50 -13.74
N SER A 125 4.66 -17.31 -13.28
CA SER A 125 5.85 -17.47 -14.14
C SER A 125 6.23 -18.94 -14.42
N GLU A 126 5.88 -19.87 -13.51
CA GLU A 126 6.32 -21.27 -13.57
C GLU A 126 5.22 -22.24 -14.01
N VAL A 127 3.95 -21.91 -13.78
CA VAL A 127 2.79 -22.73 -14.13
C VAL A 127 2.27 -22.30 -15.50
N PRO A 128 2.14 -23.22 -16.47
CA PRO A 128 1.62 -22.87 -17.79
C PRO A 128 0.16 -22.42 -17.70
N PRO A 129 -0.33 -21.58 -18.64
CA PRO A 129 -1.74 -21.23 -18.72
C PRO A 129 -2.64 -22.48 -18.72
N GLY A 130 -3.64 -22.49 -17.83
CA GLY A 130 -4.52 -23.64 -17.62
C GLY A 130 -3.96 -24.76 -16.74
N GLY A 131 -2.77 -24.59 -16.15
CA GLY A 131 -2.19 -25.53 -15.19
C GLY A 131 -2.90 -25.48 -13.83
N GLU A 132 -3.09 -26.64 -13.20
CA GLU A 132 -3.77 -26.73 -11.90
C GLU A 132 -2.80 -26.56 -10.73
N ILE A 133 -3.20 -25.76 -9.73
CA ILE A 133 -2.42 -25.54 -8.51
C ILE A 133 -3.14 -26.23 -7.35
N GLY A 134 -2.47 -27.21 -6.74
CA GLY A 134 -2.99 -27.96 -5.61
C GLY A 134 -2.56 -27.36 -4.27
N PHE A 135 -3.42 -27.48 -3.28
CA PHE A 135 -3.14 -27.16 -1.87
C PHE A 135 -4.04 -27.99 -0.97
N ASP A 136 -3.67 -28.15 0.31
CA ASP A 136 -4.53 -28.80 1.30
C ASP A 136 -5.55 -27.80 1.85
N PRO A 137 -6.87 -27.97 1.59
CA PRO A 137 -7.88 -26.99 2.00
C PRO A 137 -8.00 -26.81 3.52
N PHE A 138 -7.51 -27.75 4.34
CA PHE A 138 -7.52 -27.58 5.80
C PHE A 138 -6.47 -26.56 6.29
N LEU A 139 -5.49 -26.21 5.45
CA LEU A 139 -4.36 -25.37 5.85
C LEU A 139 -4.49 -23.91 5.41
N PHE A 140 -5.64 -23.52 4.87
CA PHE A 140 -5.90 -22.16 4.38
C PHE A 140 -7.18 -21.59 4.98
N SER A 141 -7.12 -20.34 5.41
CA SER A 141 -8.30 -19.64 5.91
C SER A 141 -9.17 -19.16 4.76
N LEU A 142 -10.49 -19.36 4.87
CA LEU A 142 -11.48 -18.66 4.05
C LEU A 142 -11.48 -17.15 4.31
N SER A 143 -11.08 -16.71 5.51
CA SER A 143 -11.10 -15.29 5.90
C SER A 143 -9.96 -14.45 5.34
N LYS A 144 -8.95 -15.06 4.70
CA LYS A 144 -7.79 -14.34 4.15
C LYS A 144 -8.01 -13.83 2.72
N SER A 145 -9.14 -14.13 2.09
CA SER A 145 -9.58 -13.47 0.86
C SER A 145 -11.11 -13.47 0.78
N GLN A 146 -11.74 -12.29 0.74
CA GLN A 146 -13.18 -12.20 0.52
C GLN A 146 -13.50 -12.48 -0.95
N SER A 147 -14.09 -13.64 -1.23
CA SER A 147 -14.61 -13.95 -2.56
C SER A 147 -15.73 -12.98 -2.94
N TRP A 148 -15.98 -12.80 -4.24
CA TRP A 148 -17.06 -11.92 -4.68
C TRP A 148 -18.43 -12.41 -4.19
N GLN A 149 -18.59 -13.73 -4.04
CA GLN A 149 -19.80 -14.36 -3.50
C GLN A 149 -20.04 -13.93 -2.04
N MET A 150 -19.00 -13.94 -1.21
CA MET A 150 -19.10 -13.46 0.18
C MET A 150 -19.45 -11.98 0.25
N LYS A 151 -18.88 -11.16 -0.64
CA LYS A 151 -19.22 -9.73 -0.74
C LYS A 151 -20.69 -9.54 -1.14
N VAL A 152 -21.17 -10.29 -2.14
CA VAL A 152 -22.58 -10.28 -2.55
C VAL A 152 -23.51 -10.66 -1.39
N GLU A 153 -23.18 -11.72 -0.66
CA GLU A 153 -23.96 -12.15 0.51
C GLU A 153 -23.96 -11.11 1.63
N GLN A 154 -22.81 -10.50 1.91
CA GLN A 154 -22.68 -9.41 2.88
C GLN A 154 -23.58 -8.22 2.50
N ILE A 155 -23.59 -7.81 1.23
CA ILE A 155 -24.42 -6.70 0.76
C ILE A 155 -25.90 -7.06 0.78
N ARG A 156 -26.28 -8.30 0.43
CA ARG A 156 -27.65 -8.80 0.58
C ARG A 156 -28.12 -8.85 2.04
N SER A 157 -27.23 -9.16 2.98
CA SER A 157 -27.53 -9.04 4.42
C SER A 157 -27.86 -7.59 4.77
N GLN A 158 -27.04 -6.63 4.33
CA GLN A 158 -27.32 -5.20 4.57
C GLN A 158 -28.64 -4.74 3.93
N MET A 159 -28.99 -5.25 2.75
CA MET A 159 -30.31 -5.03 2.14
C MET A 159 -31.45 -5.60 2.99
N THR A 160 -31.27 -6.79 3.58
CA THR A 160 -32.26 -7.46 4.43
C THR A 160 -32.43 -6.76 5.78
N ASP A 161 -31.32 -6.34 6.37
CA ASP A 161 -31.25 -5.69 7.68
C ASP A 161 -31.72 -4.23 7.63
N SER A 162 -31.75 -3.63 6.43
CA SER A 162 -32.31 -2.30 6.22
C SER A 162 -33.78 -2.25 6.67
N PRO A 163 -34.18 -1.25 7.48
CA PRO A 163 -35.57 -1.09 7.91
C PRO A 163 -36.53 -0.87 6.74
N TYR A 164 -36.01 -0.44 5.59
CA TYR A 164 -36.77 -0.16 4.37
C TYR A 164 -36.86 -1.35 3.41
N LYS A 165 -36.12 -2.44 3.68
CA LYS A 165 -36.11 -3.73 2.97
C LYS A 165 -36.15 -3.60 1.43
N PRO A 166 -35.15 -2.95 0.81
CA PRO A 166 -35.07 -2.90 -0.64
C PRO A 166 -34.97 -4.32 -1.23
N THR A 167 -35.59 -4.52 -2.39
CA THR A 167 -35.56 -5.80 -3.12
C THR A 167 -34.40 -5.87 -4.11
N ALA A 168 -33.84 -4.71 -4.47
CA ALA A 168 -32.68 -4.58 -5.35
C ALA A 168 -31.77 -3.41 -4.93
N LEU A 169 -30.52 -3.51 -5.32
CA LEU A 169 -29.50 -2.45 -5.23
C LEU A 169 -28.93 -2.22 -6.63
N LEU A 170 -29.01 -0.98 -7.11
CA LEU A 170 -28.39 -0.58 -8.37
C LEU A 170 -27.05 0.10 -8.08
N LEU A 171 -25.97 -0.47 -8.59
CA LEU A 171 -24.62 0.07 -8.54
C LEU A 171 -24.32 0.78 -9.85
N SER A 172 -23.88 2.03 -9.75
CA SER A 172 -23.62 2.93 -10.88
C SER A 172 -22.18 3.41 -10.92
N ALA A 173 -21.49 3.42 -9.77
CA ALA A 173 -20.08 3.75 -9.75
C ALA A 173 -19.27 2.53 -10.20
N LEU A 174 -18.26 2.75 -11.05
CA LEU A 174 -17.49 1.66 -11.64
C LEU A 174 -16.68 0.90 -10.58
N ASP A 175 -16.24 1.59 -9.54
CA ASP A 175 -15.49 1.02 -8.43
C ASP A 175 -16.35 0.11 -7.53
N GLU A 176 -17.65 0.36 -7.43
CA GLU A 176 -18.59 -0.53 -6.74
C GLU A 176 -18.64 -1.91 -7.40
N THR A 177 -18.89 -1.93 -8.72
CA THR A 177 -18.96 -3.16 -9.50
C THR A 177 -17.61 -3.89 -9.49
N ALA A 178 -16.51 -3.17 -9.70
CA ALA A 178 -15.18 -3.74 -9.63
C ALA A 178 -14.89 -4.38 -8.26
N TRP A 179 -15.26 -3.73 -7.15
CA TRP A 179 -15.00 -4.25 -5.80
C TRP A 179 -15.88 -5.46 -5.48
N LEU A 180 -17.17 -5.38 -5.84
CA LEU A 180 -18.12 -6.45 -5.58
C LEU A 180 -17.69 -7.76 -6.22
N PHE A 181 -17.15 -7.69 -7.45
CA PHE A 181 -16.73 -8.85 -8.23
C PHE A 181 -15.23 -9.18 -8.15
N ASN A 182 -14.43 -8.44 -7.35
CA ASN A 182 -12.96 -8.54 -7.36
C ASN A 182 -12.34 -8.45 -8.78
N MET A 183 -12.96 -7.68 -9.67
CA MET A 183 -12.49 -7.47 -11.03
C MET A 183 -11.81 -6.11 -11.17
N ARG A 184 -10.99 -5.96 -12.21
CA ARG A 184 -10.32 -4.70 -12.60
C ARG A 184 -10.39 -4.53 -14.11
N GLY A 185 -10.27 -3.28 -14.54
CA GLY A 185 -10.25 -2.90 -15.94
C GLY A 185 -9.21 -1.82 -16.23
N SER A 186 -9.26 -1.26 -17.43
CA SER A 186 -8.37 -0.19 -17.86
C SER A 186 -9.07 0.82 -18.78
N ASP A 187 -10.39 0.95 -18.64
CA ASP A 187 -11.20 1.85 -19.47
C ASP A 187 -11.00 3.33 -19.10
N ILE A 188 -10.60 3.60 -17.86
CA ILE A 188 -10.37 4.94 -17.34
C ILE A 188 -8.86 5.10 -17.05
N PRO A 189 -8.20 6.14 -17.59
CA PRO A 189 -6.80 6.41 -17.24
C PRO A 189 -6.60 6.49 -15.72
N TYR A 190 -5.51 5.89 -15.24
CA TYR A 190 -5.08 5.85 -13.84
C TYR A 190 -5.99 5.10 -12.86
N ASN A 191 -7.20 4.73 -13.28
CA ASN A 191 -8.22 4.10 -12.45
C ASN A 191 -8.51 2.70 -13.01
N PRO A 192 -8.26 1.62 -12.26
CA PRO A 192 -8.34 0.25 -12.77
C PRO A 192 -9.78 -0.26 -12.88
N PHE A 193 -10.65 0.50 -13.56
CA PHE A 193 -12.09 0.29 -13.69
C PHE A 193 -12.50 -0.07 -15.12
N PHE A 194 -13.71 -0.60 -15.26
CA PHE A 194 -14.34 -0.94 -16.53
C PHE A 194 -15.79 -0.42 -16.54
N TYR A 195 -16.27 0.02 -17.70
CA TYR A 195 -17.65 0.50 -17.83
C TYR A 195 -18.64 -0.61 -17.50
N SER A 196 -19.46 -0.37 -16.48
CA SER A 196 -20.42 -1.35 -16.01
C SER A 196 -21.55 -0.74 -15.18
N TYR A 197 -22.65 -1.47 -15.09
CA TYR A 197 -23.68 -1.31 -14.04
C TYR A 197 -23.96 -2.68 -13.41
N THR A 198 -24.40 -2.68 -12.16
CA THR A 198 -24.86 -3.92 -11.51
C THR A 198 -26.23 -3.71 -10.89
N LEU A 199 -27.20 -4.57 -11.24
CA LEU A 199 -28.44 -4.69 -10.48
C LEU A 199 -28.37 -5.96 -9.63
N LEU A 200 -28.13 -5.77 -8.33
CA LEU A 200 -28.08 -6.85 -7.36
C LEU A 200 -29.46 -7.01 -6.71
N THR A 201 -30.12 -8.14 -6.95
CA THR A 201 -31.38 -8.49 -6.26
C THR A 201 -31.10 -9.55 -5.19
N MET A 202 -32.13 -9.92 -4.41
CA MET A 202 -32.00 -11.00 -3.44
C MET A 202 -31.68 -12.36 -4.06
N ASN A 203 -32.09 -12.58 -5.32
CA ASN A 203 -32.03 -13.91 -5.97
C ASN A 203 -31.35 -13.91 -7.34
N GLU A 204 -30.96 -12.74 -7.86
CA GLU A 204 -30.34 -12.59 -9.17
C GLU A 204 -29.25 -11.51 -9.10
N ILE A 205 -28.33 -11.58 -10.06
CA ILE A 205 -27.27 -10.60 -10.24
C ILE A 205 -27.23 -10.28 -11.72
N TRP A 206 -27.51 -9.03 -12.09
CA TRP A 206 -27.37 -8.57 -13.46
C TRP A 206 -26.13 -7.69 -13.57
N LEU A 207 -25.18 -8.11 -14.39
CA LEU A 207 -23.96 -7.36 -14.69
C LEU A 207 -24.05 -6.83 -16.12
N PHE A 208 -24.20 -5.51 -16.26
CA PHE A 208 -24.23 -4.81 -17.53
C PHE A 208 -22.82 -4.41 -17.92
N VAL A 209 -22.32 -4.94 -19.03
CA VAL A 209 -20.93 -4.79 -19.48
C VAL A 209 -20.84 -4.85 -21.01
N HIS A 210 -19.76 -4.30 -21.56
CA HIS A 210 -19.42 -4.46 -22.97
C HIS A 210 -19.06 -5.93 -23.26
N MET A 211 -19.94 -6.64 -23.96
CA MET A 211 -19.86 -8.11 -24.14
C MET A 211 -18.60 -8.56 -24.88
N GLU A 212 -18.03 -7.70 -25.72
CA GLU A 212 -16.76 -7.91 -26.43
C GLU A 212 -15.54 -8.01 -25.50
N ARG A 213 -15.66 -7.54 -24.24
CA ARG A 213 -14.61 -7.64 -23.21
C ARG A 213 -14.67 -8.96 -22.44
N ILE A 214 -15.76 -9.74 -22.56
CA ILE A 214 -15.98 -10.93 -21.75
C ILE A 214 -15.32 -12.15 -22.38
N THR A 215 -14.31 -12.67 -21.70
CA THR A 215 -13.63 -13.92 -22.04
C THR A 215 -14.37 -15.13 -21.46
N ASP A 216 -14.06 -16.33 -21.96
CA ASP A 216 -14.63 -17.56 -21.40
C ASP A 216 -14.16 -17.83 -19.96
N GLU A 217 -12.95 -17.37 -19.61
CA GLU A 217 -12.45 -17.39 -18.23
C GLU A 217 -13.32 -16.54 -17.30
N LEU A 218 -13.71 -15.33 -17.72
CA LEU A 218 -14.60 -14.46 -16.93
C LEU A 218 -15.99 -15.08 -16.77
N LYS A 219 -16.51 -15.77 -17.78
CA LYS A 219 -17.80 -16.48 -17.67
C LYS A 219 -17.75 -17.59 -16.62
N VAL A 220 -16.63 -18.33 -16.56
CA VAL A 220 -16.40 -19.36 -15.54
C VAL A 220 -16.27 -18.71 -14.16
N TYR A 221 -15.45 -17.66 -14.04
CA TYR A 221 -15.23 -16.93 -12.77
C TYR A 221 -16.52 -16.34 -12.18
N LEU A 222 -17.36 -15.74 -13.02
CA LEU A 222 -18.65 -15.15 -12.67
C LEU A 222 -19.77 -16.19 -12.58
N ASN A 223 -19.49 -17.46 -12.82
CA ASN A 223 -20.44 -18.57 -12.75
C ASN A 223 -21.71 -18.33 -13.60
N THR A 224 -21.54 -17.92 -14.87
CA THR A 224 -22.65 -17.47 -15.72
C THR A 224 -23.53 -18.59 -16.27
N SER A 225 -23.10 -19.85 -16.13
CA SER A 225 -23.76 -21.03 -16.71
C SER A 225 -24.56 -21.84 -15.68
N CYS A 226 -24.89 -21.25 -14.53
CA CYS A 226 -25.57 -21.93 -13.44
C CYS A 226 -26.99 -21.38 -13.20
N ASP A 227 -27.70 -22.01 -12.26
CA ASP A 227 -28.96 -21.52 -11.72
C ASP A 227 -28.77 -21.18 -10.24
N GLY A 228 -29.33 -20.05 -9.79
CA GLY A 228 -29.36 -19.68 -8.38
C GLY A 228 -28.93 -18.24 -8.08
N PRO A 229 -28.91 -17.87 -6.79
CA PRO A 229 -28.72 -16.48 -6.36
C PRO A 229 -27.31 -15.94 -6.60
N LEU A 230 -26.33 -16.81 -6.81
CA LEU A 230 -24.95 -16.44 -7.16
C LEU A 230 -24.66 -16.70 -8.65
N CYS A 231 -25.69 -16.77 -9.50
CA CYS A 231 -25.51 -16.78 -10.95
C CYS A 231 -25.46 -15.33 -11.46
N VAL A 232 -24.36 -14.96 -12.11
CA VAL A 232 -24.24 -13.65 -12.78
C VAL A 232 -24.85 -13.74 -14.18
N GLN A 233 -25.89 -12.96 -14.41
CA GLN A 233 -26.50 -12.77 -15.71
C GLN A 233 -25.81 -11.60 -16.42
N LEU A 234 -25.03 -11.92 -17.46
CA LEU A 234 -24.38 -10.91 -18.29
C LEU A 234 -25.38 -10.25 -19.23
N LYS A 235 -25.42 -8.91 -19.21
CA LYS A 235 -26.25 -8.06 -20.07
C LYS A 235 -25.38 -7.05 -20.80
N SER A 236 -25.84 -6.59 -21.95
CA SER A 236 -25.14 -5.54 -22.70
C SER A 236 -25.12 -4.25 -21.89
N TYR A 237 -24.01 -3.51 -21.89
CA TYR A 237 -23.91 -2.21 -21.24
C TYR A 237 -25.05 -1.26 -21.65
N ASP A 238 -25.38 -1.24 -22.94
CA ASP A 238 -26.40 -0.34 -23.50
C ASP A 238 -27.84 -0.72 -23.14
N SER A 239 -28.09 -1.93 -22.62
CA SER A 239 -29.45 -2.40 -22.29
C SER A 239 -29.90 -2.01 -20.88
N VAL A 240 -29.03 -1.38 -20.07
CA VAL A 240 -29.31 -1.03 -18.66
C VAL A 240 -30.61 -0.27 -18.46
N LEU A 241 -30.92 0.67 -19.36
CA LEU A 241 -32.11 1.51 -19.25
C LEU A 241 -33.40 0.69 -19.45
N ASP A 242 -33.45 -0.10 -20.52
CA ASP A 242 -34.62 -0.90 -20.88
C ASP A 242 -34.85 -2.06 -19.89
N ASP A 243 -33.77 -2.76 -19.52
CA ASP A 243 -33.82 -3.85 -18.55
C ASP A 243 -34.26 -3.35 -17.16
N LEU A 244 -33.72 -2.22 -16.69
CA LEU A 244 -34.11 -1.63 -15.41
C LEU A 244 -35.57 -1.21 -15.42
N LYS A 245 -36.06 -0.61 -16.52
CA LYS A 245 -37.47 -0.25 -16.66
C LYS A 245 -38.38 -1.47 -16.56
N MET A 246 -38.05 -2.54 -17.29
CA MET A 246 -38.79 -3.81 -17.22
C MET A 246 -38.77 -4.43 -15.83
N TYR A 247 -37.65 -4.33 -15.11
CA TYR A 247 -37.54 -4.79 -13.74
C TYR A 247 -38.44 -3.98 -12.80
N VAL A 248 -38.33 -2.64 -12.85
CA VAL A 248 -39.08 -1.73 -11.99
C VAL A 248 -40.58 -1.82 -12.22
N ASP A 249 -41.06 -2.10 -13.43
CA ASP A 249 -42.50 -2.26 -13.73
C ASP A 249 -43.18 -3.42 -12.98
N GLN A 250 -42.42 -4.36 -12.41
CA GLN A 250 -42.95 -5.46 -11.59
C GLN A 250 -43.52 -4.97 -10.25
N PRO A 251 -44.54 -5.65 -9.70
CA PRO A 251 -45.10 -5.29 -8.40
C PRO A 251 -44.14 -5.62 -7.24
N GLY A 252 -44.14 -4.78 -6.21
CA GLY A 252 -43.38 -5.03 -4.97
C GLY A 252 -41.87 -4.77 -5.08
N ILE A 253 -41.42 -4.14 -6.17
CA ILE A 253 -40.01 -3.77 -6.36
C ILE A 253 -39.68 -2.50 -5.59
N LYS A 254 -38.53 -2.54 -4.90
CA LYS A 254 -37.93 -1.38 -4.26
C LYS A 254 -36.43 -1.37 -4.48
N VAL A 255 -35.94 -0.42 -5.27
CA VAL A 255 -34.54 -0.30 -5.67
C VAL A 255 -33.83 0.72 -4.80
N TRP A 256 -32.73 0.29 -4.17
CA TRP A 256 -31.80 1.14 -3.46
C TRP A 256 -30.75 1.69 -4.43
N ILE A 257 -30.51 3.00 -4.37
CA ILE A 257 -29.45 3.69 -5.10
C ILE A 257 -28.60 4.58 -4.18
N GLY A 258 -27.36 4.82 -4.60
CA GLY A 258 -26.49 5.89 -4.07
C GLY A 258 -26.63 7.16 -4.91
N THR A 259 -27.09 8.27 -4.33
CA THR A 259 -27.43 9.48 -5.08
C THR A 259 -26.23 10.25 -5.63
N GLU A 260 -25.03 10.03 -5.09
CA GLU A 260 -23.82 10.72 -5.56
C GLU A 260 -23.31 10.20 -6.92
N TYR A 261 -23.63 8.94 -7.27
CA TYR A 261 -23.10 8.28 -8.49
C TYR A 261 -24.16 7.72 -9.44
N THR A 262 -25.43 7.66 -9.03
CA THR A 262 -26.52 7.27 -9.93
C THR A 262 -26.92 8.47 -10.80
N ASN A 263 -26.80 8.32 -12.11
CA ASN A 263 -27.20 9.35 -13.06
C ASN A 263 -28.72 9.56 -13.11
N TYR A 264 -29.14 10.74 -13.57
CA TYR A 264 -30.55 11.13 -13.59
C TYR A 264 -31.43 10.22 -14.46
N ALA A 265 -30.91 9.69 -15.58
CA ALA A 265 -31.69 8.84 -16.48
C ALA A 265 -32.10 7.52 -15.81
N LEU A 266 -31.22 6.89 -15.03
CA LEU A 266 -31.55 5.69 -14.26
C LEU A 266 -32.40 6.02 -13.04
N TYR A 267 -32.12 7.15 -12.37
CA TYR A 267 -32.94 7.65 -11.26
C TYR A 267 -34.40 7.86 -11.67
N GLU A 268 -34.64 8.51 -12.82
CA GLU A 268 -35.97 8.83 -13.32
C GLU A 268 -36.83 7.58 -13.53
N ILE A 269 -36.24 6.45 -13.91
CA ILE A 269 -36.96 5.17 -14.08
C ILE A 269 -37.53 4.65 -12.76
N ILE A 270 -36.86 4.94 -11.64
CA ILE A 270 -37.20 4.44 -10.29
C ILE A 270 -38.10 5.44 -9.54
N THR A 271 -38.46 6.58 -10.14
CA THR A 271 -39.12 7.70 -9.44
C THR A 271 -40.46 7.46 -8.73
N PRO A 272 -41.29 6.44 -9.04
CA PRO A 272 -42.44 6.14 -8.18
C PRO A 272 -41.98 5.97 -6.72
N GLU A 273 -42.51 6.79 -5.80
CA GLU A 273 -42.00 6.93 -4.43
C GLU A 273 -42.00 5.61 -3.64
N ASP A 274 -42.90 4.69 -3.98
CA ASP A 274 -42.98 3.35 -3.39
C ASP A 274 -41.84 2.42 -3.83
N LYS A 275 -41.20 2.71 -4.97
CA LYS A 275 -40.13 1.89 -5.58
C LYS A 275 -38.73 2.40 -5.29
N LEU A 276 -38.57 3.61 -4.78
CA LEU A 276 -37.27 4.24 -4.58
C LEU A 276 -36.80 4.16 -3.13
N MET A 277 -35.54 3.77 -2.95
CA MET A 277 -34.79 3.97 -1.71
C MET A 277 -33.46 4.66 -2.03
N THR A 278 -33.09 5.66 -1.23
CA THR A 278 -31.88 6.45 -1.45
C THR A 278 -31.01 6.53 -0.21
N SER A 279 -29.71 6.61 -0.44
CA SER A 279 -28.69 7.11 0.49
C SER A 279 -27.67 7.91 -0.33
N SER A 280 -26.82 8.73 0.31
CA SER A 280 -25.76 9.44 -0.44
C SER A 280 -24.85 8.46 -1.18
N TYR A 281 -24.41 7.41 -0.48
CA TYR A 281 -23.56 6.35 -1.03
C TYR A 281 -24.24 4.99 -0.85
N SER A 282 -23.97 4.06 -1.77
CA SER A 282 -24.47 2.69 -1.66
C SER A 282 -23.82 1.94 -0.48
N PRO A 283 -24.41 0.83 -0.01
CA PRO A 283 -23.78 -0.02 0.98
C PRO A 283 -22.43 -0.57 0.50
N VAL A 284 -22.23 -0.75 -0.81
CA VAL A 284 -20.97 -1.20 -1.40
C VAL A 284 -19.87 -0.17 -1.19
N LEU A 285 -20.12 1.10 -1.56
CA LEU A 285 -19.16 2.19 -1.34
C LEU A 285 -18.75 2.33 0.12
N THR A 286 -19.73 2.27 1.04
CA THR A 286 -19.42 2.39 2.48
C THR A 286 -18.73 1.16 3.05
N THR A 287 -18.93 -0.02 2.46
CA THR A 287 -18.29 -1.27 2.91
C THR A 287 -16.84 -1.32 2.43
N LYS A 288 -16.58 -1.08 1.14
CA LYS A 288 -15.22 -1.13 0.57
C LYS A 288 -14.27 -0.08 1.14
N ALA A 289 -14.81 1.02 1.65
CA ALA A 289 -14.04 2.07 2.30
C ALA A 289 -13.23 1.56 3.50
N VAL A 290 -13.72 0.53 4.19
CA VAL A 290 -13.08 -0.13 5.33
C VAL A 290 -12.30 -1.34 4.84
N LYS A 291 -10.97 -1.26 4.89
CA LYS A 291 -10.09 -2.34 4.42
C LYS A 291 -9.97 -3.40 5.49
N ASP A 292 -10.06 -4.67 5.09
CA ASP A 292 -9.76 -5.78 6.00
C ASP A 292 -8.27 -5.84 6.34
N GLU A 293 -7.88 -6.70 7.29
CA GLU A 293 -6.48 -6.80 7.73
C GLU A 293 -5.52 -7.18 6.61
N THR A 294 -5.98 -7.99 5.64
CA THR A 294 -5.16 -8.38 4.48
C THR A 294 -4.98 -7.19 3.55
N GLU A 295 -6.06 -6.49 3.22
CA GLU A 295 -6.02 -5.26 2.41
C GLU A 295 -5.13 -4.18 3.07
N GLN A 296 -5.22 -4.02 4.40
CA GLN A 296 -4.38 -3.08 5.14
C GLN A 296 -2.91 -3.43 5.06
N GLN A 297 -2.55 -4.71 5.25
CA GLN A 297 -1.16 -5.15 5.22
C GLN A 297 -0.54 -4.94 3.83
N ILE A 298 -1.22 -5.41 2.77
CA ILE A 298 -0.67 -5.29 1.41
C ILE A 298 -0.56 -3.83 0.97
N LEU A 299 -1.49 -2.96 1.38
CA LEU A 299 -1.43 -1.54 1.06
C LEU A 299 -0.26 -0.86 1.79
N ARG A 300 0.07 -1.26 3.03
CA ARG A 300 1.29 -0.81 3.72
C ARG A 300 2.56 -1.24 2.99
N ASP A 301 2.62 -2.49 2.55
CA ASP A 301 3.78 -3.03 1.82
C ASP A 301 3.97 -2.33 0.47
N ALA A 302 2.87 -1.97 -0.22
CA ALA A 302 2.91 -1.13 -1.41
C ALA A 302 3.48 0.26 -1.14
N HIS A 303 3.11 0.91 -0.02
CA HIS A 303 3.68 2.21 0.34
C HIS A 303 5.17 2.15 0.73
N VAL A 304 5.63 1.03 1.33
CA VAL A 304 7.07 0.83 1.60
C VAL A 304 7.86 0.72 0.29
N ARG A 305 7.38 -0.06 -0.68
CA ARG A 305 8.01 -0.16 -2.00
C ARG A 305 7.97 1.16 -2.77
N ASP A 306 6.87 1.90 -2.70
CA ASP A 306 6.76 3.21 -3.35
C ASP A 306 7.68 4.26 -2.69
N ALA A 307 7.86 4.20 -1.37
CA ALA A 307 8.82 5.06 -0.67
C ALA A 307 10.26 4.89 -1.20
N VAL A 308 10.67 3.67 -1.55
CA VAL A 308 11.96 3.42 -2.22
C VAL A 308 12.06 4.16 -3.55
N ALA A 309 11.02 4.09 -4.38
CA ALA A 309 11.01 4.76 -5.69
C ALA A 309 11.10 6.29 -5.55
N VAL A 310 10.41 6.87 -4.57
CA VAL A 310 10.47 8.31 -4.30
C VAL A 310 11.83 8.70 -3.70
N ILE A 311 12.43 7.89 -2.83
CA ILE A 311 13.80 8.13 -2.33
C ILE A 311 14.82 8.11 -3.47
N GLN A 312 14.71 7.16 -4.41
CA GLN A 312 15.56 7.12 -5.60
C GLN A 312 15.42 8.40 -6.43
N LEU A 313 14.19 8.87 -6.66
CA LEU A 313 13.94 10.15 -7.34
C LEU A 313 14.63 11.32 -6.61
N LEU A 314 14.36 11.49 -5.31
CA LEU A 314 14.87 12.64 -4.54
C LEU A 314 16.40 12.63 -4.48
N MET A 315 17.00 11.46 -4.26
CA MET A 315 18.45 11.28 -4.27
C MET A 315 19.05 11.57 -5.66
N TRP A 316 18.44 11.06 -6.72
CA TRP A 316 18.89 11.29 -8.09
C TRP A 316 18.86 12.78 -8.41
N LEU A 317 17.72 13.45 -8.18
CA LEU A 317 17.57 14.89 -8.42
C LEU A 317 18.58 15.72 -7.62
N GLU A 318 18.85 15.38 -6.35
CA GLU A 318 19.87 16.06 -5.56
C GLU A 318 21.27 16.03 -6.22
N LYS A 319 21.61 14.96 -6.93
CA LYS A 319 22.88 14.83 -7.66
C LYS A 319 22.87 15.60 -8.98
N VAL A 320 21.79 15.52 -9.75
CA VAL A 320 21.78 15.95 -11.17
C VAL A 320 21.23 17.35 -11.40
N VAL A 321 20.37 17.89 -10.52
CA VAL A 321 19.85 19.26 -10.67
C VAL A 321 20.97 20.32 -10.70
N PRO A 322 22.06 20.21 -9.90
CA PRO A 322 23.19 21.12 -10.03
C PRO A 322 23.88 21.12 -11.40
N GLU A 323 23.74 20.06 -12.20
CA GLU A 323 24.27 20.02 -13.58
C GLU A 323 23.41 20.81 -14.58
N GLY A 324 22.18 21.18 -14.21
CA GLY A 324 21.28 22.04 -15.00
C GLY A 324 20.65 21.40 -16.24
N LYS A 325 20.56 20.06 -16.27
CA LYS A 325 19.99 19.30 -17.41
C LYS A 325 18.55 18.86 -17.21
N GLU A 326 18.14 18.60 -15.97
CA GLU A 326 16.82 18.04 -15.69
C GLU A 326 15.69 19.07 -15.77
N THR A 327 14.50 18.58 -16.10
CA THR A 327 13.26 19.35 -16.16
C THR A 327 12.19 18.67 -15.32
N GLU A 328 11.09 19.38 -15.08
CA GLU A 328 9.88 18.81 -14.47
C GLU A 328 9.43 17.53 -15.18
N LEU A 329 9.47 17.52 -16.52
CA LEU A 329 9.05 16.36 -17.31
C LEU A 329 10.03 15.17 -17.18
N THR A 330 11.33 15.42 -17.03
CA THR A 330 12.29 14.31 -16.83
C THR A 330 12.15 13.71 -15.44
N ALA A 331 11.92 14.54 -14.42
CA ALA A 331 11.65 14.08 -13.06
C ALA A 331 10.36 13.25 -12.95
N ALA A 332 9.26 13.71 -13.55
CA ALA A 332 8.01 12.96 -13.60
C ALA A 332 8.17 11.57 -14.24
N LYS A 333 8.95 11.46 -15.33
CA LYS A 333 9.22 10.17 -15.98
C LYS A 333 10.18 9.28 -15.19
N TYR A 334 11.08 9.88 -14.43
CA TYR A 334 12.07 9.14 -13.65
C TYR A 334 11.42 8.42 -12.46
N VAL A 335 10.48 9.06 -11.75
CA VAL A 335 9.81 8.39 -10.63
C VAL A 335 9.00 7.17 -11.07
N ASP A 336 8.31 7.24 -12.21
CA ASP A 336 7.61 6.08 -12.79
C ASP A 336 8.56 4.97 -13.21
N THR A 337 9.78 5.35 -13.60
CA THR A 337 10.87 4.40 -13.89
C THR A 337 11.36 3.67 -12.64
N CYS A 338 11.41 4.34 -11.50
CA CYS A 338 11.80 3.74 -10.23
C CYS A 338 10.77 2.72 -9.73
N ARG A 339 9.49 2.87 -10.06
CA ARG A 339 8.38 1.98 -9.62
C ARG A 339 8.29 0.63 -10.36
N ARG A 340 9.12 0.39 -11.39
CA ARG A 340 8.87 -0.53 -12.52
C ARG A 340 8.52 -2.00 -12.23
N GLU A 341 9.04 -2.65 -11.19
CA GLU A 341 8.93 -4.12 -11.10
C GLU A 341 7.48 -4.60 -10.89
N ASN A 342 6.59 -3.75 -10.33
CA ASN A 342 5.20 -4.13 -9.99
C ASN A 342 4.13 -3.10 -10.41
N LEU A 343 4.53 -2.06 -11.15
CA LEU A 343 3.63 -0.96 -11.54
C LEU A 343 2.65 -1.38 -12.65
N LYS A 344 1.35 -1.15 -12.44
CA LYS A 344 0.28 -1.27 -13.44
C LYS A 344 -0.07 0.05 -14.13
N GLY A 345 0.56 1.13 -13.67
CA GLY A 345 0.46 2.49 -14.18
C GLY A 345 0.57 3.48 -13.01
N PRO A 346 0.78 4.78 -13.26
CA PRO A 346 0.65 5.77 -12.20
C PRO A 346 -0.82 5.88 -11.74
N SER A 347 -1.04 6.28 -10.48
CA SER A 347 -2.39 6.41 -9.90
C SER A 347 -3.08 7.74 -10.26
N PHE A 348 -2.33 8.69 -10.83
CA PHE A 348 -2.76 9.94 -11.47
C PHE A 348 -1.59 10.51 -12.28
N ASP A 349 -1.79 11.62 -12.98
CA ASP A 349 -0.72 12.26 -13.75
C ASP A 349 0.26 12.98 -12.82
N THR A 350 1.52 12.52 -12.77
CA THR A 350 2.54 13.05 -11.84
C THR A 350 2.68 14.56 -11.96
N ILE A 351 2.48 15.25 -10.84
CA ILE A 351 2.74 16.68 -10.67
C ILE A 351 4.21 16.80 -10.31
N SER A 352 5.00 17.37 -11.19
CA SER A 352 6.42 17.69 -10.95
C SER A 352 6.61 19.16 -11.29
N ALA A 353 6.86 19.99 -10.29
CA ALA A 353 6.69 21.43 -10.41
C ALA A 353 7.82 22.22 -9.73
N SER A 354 8.46 23.13 -10.46
CA SER A 354 9.56 23.99 -9.99
C SER A 354 9.13 25.44 -9.91
N GLY A 355 9.43 26.09 -8.78
CA GLY A 355 9.19 27.50 -8.55
C GLY A 355 7.71 27.88 -8.77
N PRO A 356 7.39 28.83 -9.67
CA PRO A 356 6.02 29.30 -9.86
C PRO A 356 5.02 28.22 -10.28
N ASN A 357 5.48 27.16 -10.97
CA ASN A 357 4.60 26.05 -11.36
C ASN A 357 4.08 25.29 -10.12
N ALA A 358 4.87 25.23 -9.03
CA ALA A 358 4.46 24.56 -7.80
C ALA A 358 3.30 25.30 -7.10
N ALA A 359 3.06 26.58 -7.42
CA ALA A 359 1.92 27.33 -6.90
C ALA A 359 0.56 26.91 -7.52
N LEU A 360 0.58 26.03 -8.53
CA LEU A 360 -0.60 25.49 -9.18
C LEU A 360 -0.87 24.09 -8.62
N ALA A 361 -1.93 23.94 -7.82
CA ALA A 361 -2.18 22.70 -7.07
C ALA A 361 -2.30 21.44 -7.96
N HIS A 362 -2.83 21.59 -9.18
CA HIS A 362 -3.06 20.50 -10.17
C HIS A 362 -2.20 20.67 -11.45
N TYR A 363 -0.95 21.12 -11.32
CA TYR A 363 -0.05 21.25 -12.47
C TYR A 363 0.58 19.91 -12.85
N SER A 364 0.54 19.55 -14.13
CA SER A 364 1.33 18.43 -14.67
C SER A 364 2.19 18.90 -15.85
N PRO A 365 3.48 18.53 -15.90
CA PRO A 365 4.37 18.99 -16.94
C PRO A 365 4.10 18.29 -18.27
N THR A 366 4.20 19.06 -19.35
CA THR A 366 4.07 18.63 -20.74
C THR A 366 5.36 18.95 -21.50
N ALA A 367 5.43 18.58 -22.78
CA ALA A 367 6.55 18.96 -23.62
C ALA A 367 6.64 20.49 -23.80
N GLU A 368 5.50 21.19 -23.74
CA GLU A 368 5.37 22.61 -24.04
C GLU A 368 5.54 23.52 -22.82
N ASN A 369 5.18 23.06 -21.62
CA ASN A 369 5.10 23.92 -20.42
C ASN A 369 6.09 23.55 -19.30
N ASN A 370 7.00 22.58 -19.52
CA ASN A 370 7.98 22.20 -18.50
C ASN A 370 9.09 23.25 -18.31
N ARG A 371 9.55 23.37 -17.07
CA ARG A 371 10.67 24.19 -16.63
C ARG A 371 11.88 23.32 -16.35
N LYS A 372 13.06 23.93 -16.46
CA LYS A 372 14.29 23.36 -15.93
C LYS A 372 14.27 23.43 -14.41
N LEU A 373 14.74 22.37 -13.77
CA LEU A 373 14.94 22.34 -12.33
C LEU A 373 16.19 23.13 -11.98
N THR A 374 16.15 23.88 -10.88
CA THR A 374 17.30 24.67 -10.41
C THR A 374 17.48 24.52 -8.90
N VAL A 375 18.67 24.84 -8.41
CA VAL A 375 18.96 24.79 -6.97
C VAL A 375 18.34 25.96 -6.19
N ASP A 376 17.93 27.03 -6.87
CA ASP A 376 17.44 28.26 -6.25
C ASP A 376 15.90 28.30 -6.08
N GLU A 377 15.19 27.31 -6.60
CA GLU A 377 13.74 27.20 -6.53
C GLU A 377 13.31 26.05 -5.61
N MET A 378 12.10 26.16 -5.04
CA MET A 378 11.43 25.01 -4.43
C MET A 378 10.93 24.08 -5.54
N TYR A 379 11.02 22.78 -5.28
CA TYR A 379 10.50 21.74 -6.16
C TYR A 379 9.47 20.91 -5.41
N LEU A 380 8.29 20.75 -6.01
CA LEU A 380 7.20 19.92 -5.52
C LEU A 380 7.04 18.73 -6.46
N VAL A 381 7.03 17.52 -5.90
CA VAL A 381 6.61 16.32 -6.61
C VAL A 381 5.45 15.67 -5.87
N ASP A 382 4.36 15.49 -6.58
CA ASP A 382 3.19 14.73 -6.16
C ASP A 382 2.93 13.63 -7.19
N SER A 383 2.96 12.39 -6.72
CA SER A 383 2.96 11.21 -7.58
C SER A 383 2.49 9.98 -6.81
N GLY A 384 1.98 8.99 -7.54
CA GLY A 384 1.60 7.71 -6.96
C GLY A 384 1.55 6.59 -7.99
N GLY A 385 1.47 5.35 -7.52
CA GLY A 385 1.46 4.15 -8.34
C GLY A 385 0.22 3.27 -8.11
N GLN A 386 -0.20 2.60 -9.18
CA GLN A 386 -1.10 1.45 -9.10
C GLN A 386 -0.27 0.17 -9.08
N TYR A 387 -0.43 -0.62 -8.03
CA TYR A 387 0.15 -1.94 -7.87
C TYR A 387 -0.99 -2.95 -7.73
N LEU A 388 -0.76 -4.23 -8.03
CA LEU A 388 -1.82 -5.25 -7.86
C LEU A 388 -2.32 -5.35 -6.41
N ASP A 389 -1.49 -4.89 -5.48
CA ASP A 389 -1.63 -5.00 -4.04
C ASP A 389 -1.73 -3.63 -3.35
N GLY A 390 -1.87 -2.54 -4.11
CA GLY A 390 -2.10 -1.23 -3.51
C GLY A 390 -2.19 -0.06 -4.48
N THR A 391 -2.69 1.06 -3.98
CA THR A 391 -2.64 2.36 -4.66
C THR A 391 -1.91 3.33 -3.74
N THR A 392 -0.93 4.08 -4.25
CA THR A 392 -0.18 5.05 -3.46
C THR A 392 -0.46 6.48 -3.90
N ASP A 393 -0.23 7.39 -2.97
CA ASP A 393 -0.32 8.83 -3.16
C ASP A 393 0.67 9.52 -2.20
N ILE A 394 1.52 10.40 -2.73
CA ILE A 394 2.54 11.05 -1.92
C ILE A 394 3.06 12.33 -2.58
N THR A 395 3.02 13.41 -1.80
CA THR A 395 3.64 14.68 -2.14
C THR A 395 4.84 14.98 -1.25
N ARG A 396 5.96 15.37 -1.86
CA ARG A 396 7.11 15.97 -1.18
C ARG A 396 7.51 17.27 -1.84
N THR A 397 7.84 18.25 -1.00
CA THR A 397 8.41 19.52 -1.43
C THR A 397 9.82 19.67 -0.87
N VAL A 398 10.80 20.00 -1.73
CA VAL A 398 12.23 20.07 -1.42
C VAL A 398 12.87 21.34 -1.96
N HIS A 399 14.09 21.65 -1.53
CA HIS A 399 14.88 22.77 -2.03
C HIS A 399 16.37 22.43 -2.05
N TRP A 400 17.06 22.48 -3.19
CA TRP A 400 18.47 22.03 -3.26
C TRP A 400 19.51 23.07 -2.82
N GLY A 401 19.20 24.37 -2.90
CA GLY A 401 20.04 25.48 -2.43
C GLY A 401 19.64 26.01 -1.05
N THR A 402 19.57 27.33 -0.90
CA THR A 402 19.23 28.00 0.37
C THR A 402 17.79 28.55 0.35
N PRO A 403 16.85 27.97 1.10
CA PRO A 403 15.48 28.47 1.13
C PRO A 403 15.37 29.82 1.86
N THR A 404 14.46 30.66 1.39
CA THR A 404 14.15 31.97 2.01
C THR A 404 13.43 31.81 3.35
N PRO A 405 13.44 32.84 4.23
CA PRO A 405 12.69 32.80 5.49
C PRO A 405 11.19 32.51 5.29
N MET A 406 10.57 33.09 4.26
CA MET A 406 9.16 32.85 3.94
C MET A 406 8.89 31.40 3.54
N GLN A 407 9.76 30.80 2.71
CA GLN A 407 9.63 29.40 2.29
C GLN A 407 9.73 28.46 3.49
N LYS A 408 10.69 28.70 4.39
CA LYS A 408 10.85 27.91 5.62
C LYS A 408 9.65 28.05 6.55
N GLU A 409 9.17 29.27 6.80
CA GLU A 409 8.02 29.50 7.67
C GLU A 409 6.76 28.84 7.10
N ALA A 410 6.47 29.05 5.80
CA ALA A 410 5.31 28.45 5.15
C ALA A 410 5.38 26.92 5.18
N PHE A 411 6.54 26.32 4.83
CA PHE A 411 6.72 24.87 4.85
C PHE A 411 6.53 24.30 6.24
N THR A 412 7.12 24.94 7.26
CA THR A 412 6.99 24.48 8.63
C THR A 412 5.55 24.54 9.12
N ARG A 413 4.78 25.57 8.74
CA ARG A 413 3.35 25.66 9.09
C ARG A 413 2.48 24.63 8.37
N VAL A 414 2.78 24.31 7.11
CA VAL A 414 2.14 23.19 6.40
C VAL A 414 2.45 21.87 7.11
N LEU A 415 3.72 21.64 7.48
CA LEU A 415 4.15 20.45 8.22
C LEU A 415 3.45 20.35 9.58
N MET A 416 3.32 21.46 10.31
CA MET A 416 2.56 21.48 11.57
C MET A 416 1.13 21.00 11.35
N GLY A 417 0.44 21.46 10.31
CA GLY A 417 -0.91 21.00 9.98
C GLY A 417 -0.99 19.50 9.70
N ASN A 418 -0.04 18.96 8.95
CA ASN A 418 0.03 17.51 8.65
C ASN A 418 0.26 16.72 9.96
N ILE A 419 1.25 17.11 10.76
CA ILE A 419 1.56 16.45 12.03
C ILE A 419 0.37 16.51 12.99
N GLU A 420 -0.29 17.66 13.12
CA GLU A 420 -1.44 17.82 14.03
C GLU A 420 -2.59 16.88 13.66
N ILE A 421 -2.90 16.70 12.39
CA ILE A 421 -3.92 15.73 11.99
C ILE A 421 -3.42 14.31 12.28
N SER A 422 -2.22 13.96 11.82
CA SER A 422 -1.65 12.60 11.95
C SER A 422 -1.57 12.12 13.41
N ARG A 423 -1.37 13.03 14.38
CA ARG A 423 -1.30 12.69 15.80
C ARG A 423 -2.62 12.75 16.55
N THR A 424 -3.70 13.19 15.91
CA THR A 424 -4.96 13.48 16.60
C THR A 424 -5.64 12.19 17.05
N ILE A 425 -5.98 12.14 18.34
CA ILE A 425 -6.81 11.09 18.94
C ILE A 425 -8.25 11.59 19.01
N PHE A 426 -9.19 10.87 18.41
CA PHE A 426 -10.58 11.30 18.27
C PHE A 426 -11.58 10.18 18.57
N PRO A 427 -12.81 10.49 19.02
CA PRO A 427 -13.83 9.47 19.23
C PRO A 427 -14.23 8.78 17.92
N SER A 428 -14.49 7.47 17.97
CA SER A 428 -15.07 6.76 16.84
C SER A 428 -16.40 7.39 16.40
N GLY A 429 -16.66 7.45 15.09
CA GLY A 429 -17.80 8.16 14.53
C GLY A 429 -17.57 9.66 14.26
N THR A 430 -16.34 10.16 14.46
CA THR A 430 -15.97 11.52 14.03
C THR A 430 -15.80 11.59 12.51
N ARG A 431 -16.33 12.64 11.88
CA ARG A 431 -16.15 12.91 10.44
C ARG A 431 -14.89 13.76 10.22
N GLY A 432 -14.20 13.56 9.10
CA GLY A 432 -12.97 14.32 8.80
C GLY A 432 -13.18 15.84 8.75
N VAL A 433 -14.34 16.30 8.30
CA VAL A 433 -14.70 17.74 8.32
C VAL A 433 -14.59 18.40 9.70
N ASN A 434 -14.74 17.63 10.78
CA ASN A 434 -14.60 18.14 12.15
C ASN A 434 -13.12 18.38 12.55
N MET A 435 -12.18 17.83 11.80
CA MET A 435 -10.74 17.91 12.03
C MET A 435 -10.01 18.76 10.98
N GLU A 436 -10.74 19.21 9.96
CA GLU A 436 -10.26 20.02 8.82
C GLU A 436 -9.46 21.25 9.27
N MET A 437 -9.91 21.93 10.34
CA MET A 437 -9.22 23.12 10.86
C MET A 437 -7.81 22.83 11.36
N LEU A 438 -7.50 21.60 11.79
CA LEU A 438 -6.19 21.25 12.34
C LEU A 438 -5.09 21.36 11.28
N GLY A 439 -5.39 20.99 10.04
CA GLY A 439 -4.49 21.15 8.89
C GLY A 439 -4.25 22.62 8.52
N ARG A 440 -5.19 23.50 8.87
CA ARG A 440 -5.16 24.93 8.51
C ARG A 440 -4.67 25.85 9.60
N ARG A 441 -4.80 25.45 10.87
CA ARG A 441 -4.64 26.31 12.04
C ARG A 441 -3.32 27.10 12.01
N ALA A 442 -2.20 26.39 11.80
CA ALA A 442 -0.88 27.01 11.81
C ALA A 442 -0.71 28.06 10.69
N LEU A 443 -1.36 27.87 9.54
CA LEU A 443 -1.37 28.86 8.44
C LEU A 443 -2.29 30.05 8.78
N TRP A 444 -3.48 29.79 9.33
CA TRP A 444 -4.44 30.83 9.71
C TRP A 444 -3.89 31.81 10.74
N GLU A 445 -3.06 31.34 11.68
CA GLU A 445 -2.42 32.18 12.70
C GLU A 445 -1.54 33.30 12.11
N VAL A 446 -1.12 33.17 10.85
CA VAL A 446 -0.36 34.19 10.09
C VAL A 446 -1.08 34.69 8.84
N GLY A 447 -2.38 34.40 8.70
CA GLY A 447 -3.19 34.86 7.58
C GLY A 447 -2.96 34.13 6.25
N LEU A 448 -2.36 32.93 6.29
CA LEU A 448 -2.18 32.07 5.12
C LEU A 448 -3.29 30.99 5.06
N ASN A 449 -3.51 30.39 3.89
CA ASN A 449 -4.48 29.30 3.70
C ASN A 449 -4.18 28.51 2.39
N TYR A 450 -4.82 27.36 2.19
CA TYR A 450 -4.82 26.60 0.92
C TYR A 450 -6.22 26.39 0.34
N GLY A 451 -6.30 26.28 -0.99
CA GLY A 451 -7.56 26.28 -1.75
C GLY A 451 -8.21 24.92 -2.02
N HIS A 452 -7.74 23.84 -1.40
CA HIS A 452 -8.26 22.47 -1.56
C HIS A 452 -8.60 21.83 -0.20
N GLY A 453 -9.21 20.64 -0.24
CA GLY A 453 -9.49 19.83 0.96
C GLY A 453 -8.21 19.29 1.61
N THR A 454 -8.29 18.86 2.86
CA THR A 454 -7.12 18.38 3.61
C THR A 454 -6.76 16.91 3.33
N GLY A 455 -7.63 16.19 2.64
CA GLY A 455 -7.37 14.82 2.21
C GLY A 455 -8.61 14.11 1.70
N HIS A 456 -8.39 12.89 1.20
CA HIS A 456 -9.37 12.01 0.61
C HIS A 456 -9.05 10.54 0.92
N GLY A 457 -10.02 9.64 0.75
CA GLY A 457 -9.76 8.21 0.84
C GLY A 457 -8.80 7.70 -0.22
N VAL A 458 -8.12 6.59 0.07
CA VAL A 458 -7.27 5.87 -0.89
C VAL A 458 -7.70 4.41 -0.98
N GLY A 459 -7.92 3.92 -2.20
CA GLY A 459 -8.32 2.55 -2.49
C GLY A 459 -7.16 1.55 -2.50
N ASN A 460 -7.46 0.25 -2.56
CA ASN A 460 -6.45 -0.80 -2.69
C ASN A 460 -6.44 -1.40 -4.11
N TYR A 461 -5.51 -0.95 -4.95
CA TYR A 461 -5.55 -1.14 -6.41
C TYR A 461 -6.91 -0.65 -6.97
N PHE A 462 -7.29 0.55 -6.57
CA PHE A 462 -8.57 1.20 -6.87
C PHE A 462 -8.31 2.69 -7.17
N GLY A 463 -9.32 3.55 -7.11
CA GLY A 463 -9.15 4.98 -7.29
C GLY A 463 -8.26 5.55 -6.18
N VAL A 464 -7.32 6.42 -6.57
CA VAL A 464 -6.49 7.18 -5.62
C VAL A 464 -7.35 8.13 -4.78
N HIS A 465 -8.40 8.69 -5.39
CA HIS A 465 -9.46 9.45 -4.73
C HIS A 465 -10.66 8.53 -4.45
N GLU A 466 -10.63 7.83 -3.32
CA GLU A 466 -11.69 6.89 -2.93
C GLU A 466 -12.74 7.53 -2.01
N TRP A 467 -13.92 7.75 -2.56
CA TRP A 467 -15.10 8.11 -1.77
C TRP A 467 -15.66 6.88 -1.03
N PRO A 468 -16.32 7.07 0.13
CA PRO A 468 -16.68 8.35 0.75
C PRO A 468 -15.80 8.77 1.93
N VAL A 469 -14.53 8.37 1.97
CA VAL A 469 -13.57 8.74 3.03
C VAL A 469 -12.93 10.10 2.70
N GLY A 470 -12.73 10.95 3.71
CA GLY A 470 -12.12 12.27 3.51
C GLY A 470 -12.54 13.32 4.54
N PHE A 471 -12.22 14.58 4.23
CA PHE A 471 -12.40 15.74 5.13
C PHE A 471 -13.51 16.70 4.68
N GLN A 472 -14.21 16.41 3.58
CA GLN A 472 -15.32 17.19 3.04
C GLN A 472 -16.66 16.90 3.76
N SER A 473 -17.64 17.79 3.56
CA SER A 473 -18.91 17.80 4.30
C SER A 473 -19.85 16.64 3.95
N ASN A 474 -19.64 15.95 2.83
CA ASN A 474 -20.38 14.76 2.41
C ASN A 474 -19.69 13.45 2.80
N ASN A 475 -18.44 13.44 3.30
CA ASN A 475 -17.76 12.20 3.71
C ASN A 475 -18.40 11.51 4.92
N ILE A 476 -18.29 10.19 4.97
CA ILE A 476 -18.78 9.42 6.11
C ILE A 476 -17.85 9.56 7.33
N PRO A 477 -18.32 9.23 8.55
CA PRO A 477 -17.45 9.13 9.71
C PRO A 477 -16.28 8.17 9.50
N PHE A 478 -15.11 8.52 10.04
CA PHE A 478 -13.96 7.64 10.04
C PHE A 478 -14.23 6.38 10.87
N ARG A 479 -13.74 5.26 10.35
CA ARG A 479 -13.77 3.93 10.98
C ARG A 479 -12.37 3.32 10.88
N GLU A 480 -12.07 2.45 11.81
CA GLU A 480 -10.88 1.59 11.76
C GLU A 480 -10.77 0.89 10.39
N GLY A 481 -9.56 0.83 9.83
CA GLY A 481 -9.26 0.21 8.54
C GLY A 481 -9.50 1.10 7.32
N MET A 482 -10.02 2.32 7.50
CA MET A 482 -10.06 3.30 6.40
C MET A 482 -8.67 3.89 6.15
N PHE A 483 -8.32 4.13 4.89
CA PHE A 483 -7.11 4.88 4.49
C PHE A 483 -7.52 6.26 3.99
N THR A 484 -6.75 7.29 4.35
CA THR A 484 -6.92 8.67 3.89
C THR A 484 -5.58 9.34 3.66
N SER A 485 -5.46 10.20 2.64
CA SER A 485 -4.40 11.19 2.56
C SER A 485 -4.58 12.28 3.63
N ILE A 486 -3.47 12.91 4.01
CA ILE A 486 -3.37 14.10 4.85
C ILE A 486 -2.40 15.03 4.13
N GLU A 487 -2.93 16.00 3.40
CA GLU A 487 -2.22 16.76 2.36
C GLU A 487 -2.38 18.28 2.49
N PRO A 488 -2.12 18.92 3.65
CA PRO A 488 -2.14 20.38 3.71
C PRO A 488 -1.12 20.99 2.74
N GLY A 489 -1.39 22.22 2.33
CA GLY A 489 -0.51 22.95 1.41
C GLY A 489 -0.49 24.46 1.64
N TYR A 490 0.31 25.15 0.84
CA TYR A 490 0.30 26.60 0.71
C TYR A 490 0.87 26.97 -0.65
N TYR A 491 0.18 27.86 -1.37
CA TYR A 491 0.52 28.22 -2.74
C TYR A 491 0.64 29.73 -2.86
N LYS A 492 1.88 30.20 -3.03
CA LYS A 492 2.15 31.62 -3.24
C LYS A 492 2.22 31.89 -4.73
N GLU A 493 1.19 32.57 -5.23
CA GLU A 493 1.02 32.86 -6.64
C GLU A 493 2.28 33.46 -7.27
N ASN A 494 2.67 32.93 -8.43
CA ASN A 494 3.84 33.34 -9.20
C ASN A 494 5.22 33.19 -8.49
N ASP A 495 5.30 32.41 -7.39
CA ASP A 495 6.52 32.26 -6.61
C ASP A 495 6.85 30.79 -6.32
N PHE A 496 6.15 30.15 -5.39
CA PHE A 496 6.37 28.75 -5.01
C PHE A 496 5.08 28.12 -4.47
N GLY A 497 5.04 26.80 -4.43
CA GLY A 497 4.01 26.09 -3.69
C GLY A 497 4.59 24.94 -2.87
N ILE A 498 3.80 24.55 -1.88
CA ILE A 498 4.14 23.53 -0.89
C ILE A 498 2.91 22.66 -0.74
N ARG A 499 3.12 21.35 -0.78
CA ARG A 499 2.19 20.37 -0.25
C ARG A 499 3.00 19.28 0.43
N ILE A 500 2.48 18.81 1.56
CA ILE A 500 3.05 17.71 2.33
C ILE A 500 1.92 16.71 2.48
N GLU A 501 2.04 15.60 1.77
CA GLU A 501 1.01 14.60 1.72
C GLU A 501 1.52 13.25 2.16
N ASP A 502 0.77 12.66 3.09
CA ASP A 502 0.98 11.32 3.57
C ASP A 502 -0.34 10.58 3.63
N VAL A 503 -0.34 9.33 3.18
CA VAL A 503 -1.45 8.41 3.40
C VAL A 503 -1.30 7.83 4.82
N ALA A 504 -2.42 7.74 5.52
CA ALA A 504 -2.51 7.11 6.83
C ALA A 504 -3.74 6.20 6.91
N VAL A 505 -3.63 5.15 7.72
CA VAL A 505 -4.75 4.27 8.06
C VAL A 505 -5.29 4.64 9.43
N ILE A 506 -6.62 4.62 9.57
CA ILE A 506 -7.28 4.88 10.83
C ILE A 506 -7.23 3.61 11.68
N VAL A 507 -6.68 3.72 12.89
CA VAL A 507 -6.46 2.60 13.83
C VAL A 507 -7.06 2.91 15.22
N PRO A 508 -7.47 1.89 15.98
CA PRO A 508 -7.94 2.08 17.34
C PRO A 508 -6.80 2.51 18.27
N VAL A 509 -7.13 3.32 19.28
CA VAL A 509 -6.16 3.76 20.28
C VAL A 509 -6.74 3.67 21.70
N THR A 510 -5.94 3.15 22.62
CA THR A 510 -6.30 3.12 24.04
C THR A 510 -6.09 4.50 24.65
N THR A 511 -7.13 5.06 25.27
CA THR A 511 -7.03 6.33 26.01
C THR A 511 -7.15 6.10 27.52
N LYS A 512 -6.81 7.12 28.30
CA LYS A 512 -6.83 7.07 29.78
C LYS A 512 -8.23 6.80 30.35
N TYR A 513 -9.29 7.30 29.72
CA TYR A 513 -10.66 7.29 30.26
C TYR A 513 -11.70 6.62 29.36
N GLY A 514 -11.40 6.41 28.08
CA GLY A 514 -12.33 5.84 27.10
C GLY A 514 -11.70 4.80 26.20
N HIS A 515 -12.54 3.88 25.71
CA HIS A 515 -12.08 2.71 24.94
C HIS A 515 -12.52 2.75 23.46
N ASN A 516 -13.26 3.76 23.04
CA ASN A 516 -13.79 3.88 21.66
C ASN A 516 -13.21 5.11 20.95
N TYR A 517 -11.88 5.12 20.77
CA TYR A 517 -11.13 6.20 20.14
C TYR A 517 -10.27 5.65 19.02
N LEU A 518 -10.02 6.51 18.03
CA LEU A 518 -9.24 6.24 16.85
C LEU A 518 -8.09 7.27 16.75
N THR A 519 -7.06 6.93 15.99
CA THR A 519 -5.96 7.81 15.58
C THR A 519 -5.54 7.43 14.16
N PHE A 520 -4.63 8.19 13.58
CA PHE A 520 -4.00 7.87 12.30
C PHE A 520 -2.66 7.15 12.51
N ASP A 521 -2.36 6.20 11.64
CA ASP A 521 -1.05 5.54 11.52
C ASP A 521 -0.53 5.76 10.10
N THR A 522 0.52 6.57 9.97
CA THR A 522 1.07 7.02 8.69
C THR A 522 1.78 5.89 7.95
N VAL A 523 1.42 5.69 6.68
CA VAL A 523 1.99 4.64 5.81
C VAL A 523 2.89 5.17 4.70
N SER A 524 2.79 6.46 4.34
CA SER A 524 3.75 7.11 3.44
C SER A 524 5.06 7.41 4.19
N LEU A 525 6.18 6.79 3.78
CA LEU A 525 7.42 6.73 4.55
C LEU A 525 8.63 7.37 3.83
N VAL A 526 8.51 8.63 3.44
CA VAL A 526 9.60 9.41 2.80
C VAL A 526 9.96 10.62 3.68
N PRO A 527 11.24 10.89 3.99
CA PRO A 527 11.60 12.02 4.84
C PRO A 527 11.19 13.36 4.24
N TYR A 528 10.90 14.34 5.11
CA TYR A 528 10.67 15.72 4.71
C TYR A 528 12.02 16.46 4.57
N ASP A 529 12.11 17.45 3.68
CA ASP A 529 13.35 18.21 3.49
C ASP A 529 13.70 19.03 4.74
N ARG A 530 14.77 18.63 5.41
CA ARG A 530 15.26 19.22 6.66
C ARG A 530 15.63 20.70 6.51
N LYS A 531 16.02 21.15 5.32
CA LYS A 531 16.41 22.56 5.07
C LYS A 531 15.21 23.51 5.17
N LEU A 532 14.01 23.00 4.90
CA LEU A 532 12.77 23.77 4.93
C LEU A 532 12.13 23.84 6.33
N ILE A 533 12.60 23.04 7.28
CA ILE A 533 12.02 22.96 8.62
C ILE A 533 12.69 23.98 9.56
N ASP A 534 11.89 24.86 10.15
CA ASP A 534 12.27 25.73 11.26
C ASP A 534 11.80 25.10 12.58
N THR A 535 12.71 24.41 13.26
CA THR A 535 12.39 23.73 14.53
C THR A 535 11.98 24.66 15.66
N SER A 536 12.23 25.98 15.53
CA SER A 536 11.78 26.96 16.54
C SER A 536 10.26 27.19 16.53
N LEU A 537 9.57 26.83 15.44
CA LEU A 537 8.11 26.91 15.32
C LEU A 537 7.41 25.63 15.79
N LEU A 538 8.14 24.51 15.89
CA LEU A 538 7.56 23.22 16.28
C LEU A 538 7.46 23.10 17.80
N SER A 539 6.33 22.57 18.28
CA SER A 539 6.19 22.14 19.66
C SER A 539 7.09 20.92 19.96
N SER A 540 7.36 20.67 21.24
CA SER A 540 8.07 19.47 21.69
C SER A 540 7.41 18.18 21.20
N GLU A 541 6.09 18.16 21.21
CA GLU A 541 5.29 17.03 20.82
C GLU A 541 5.34 16.80 19.31
N GLN A 542 5.31 17.86 18.50
CA GLN A 542 5.48 17.76 17.04
C GLN A 542 6.88 17.28 16.68
N LEU A 543 7.91 17.78 17.37
CA LEU A 543 9.29 17.34 17.18
C LEU A 543 9.48 15.87 17.55
N GLN A 544 8.83 15.43 18.64
CA GLN A 544 8.84 14.02 19.03
C GLN A 544 8.15 13.14 17.98
N TRP A 545 6.98 13.54 17.48
CA TRP A 545 6.28 12.81 16.42
C TRP A 545 7.16 12.70 15.16
N LEU A 546 7.79 13.79 14.74
CA LEU A 546 8.67 13.82 13.57
C LEU A 546 9.88 12.89 13.72
N ASN A 547 10.50 12.85 14.91
CA ASN A 547 11.59 11.93 15.19
C ASN A 547 11.13 10.46 15.20
N SER A 548 9.94 10.17 15.74
CA SER A 548 9.36 8.81 15.68
C SER A 548 9.01 8.39 14.25
N TYR A 549 8.48 9.32 13.43
CA TYR A 549 8.25 9.09 12.01
C TYR A 549 9.56 8.71 11.28
N TYR A 550 10.65 9.43 11.54
CA TYR A 550 11.97 9.13 10.96
C TYR A 550 12.54 7.78 11.43
N GLU A 551 12.30 7.39 12.68
CA GLU A 551 12.66 6.06 13.17
C GLU A 551 11.88 4.95 12.44
N THR A 552 10.59 5.16 12.19
CA THR A 552 9.76 4.23 11.41
C THR A 552 10.27 4.08 9.98
N ILE A 553 10.61 5.19 9.30
CA ILE A 553 11.23 5.16 7.96
C ILE A 553 12.50 4.30 7.98
N ARG A 554 13.41 4.58 8.93
CA ARG A 554 14.67 3.83 9.06
C ARG A 554 14.47 2.34 9.24
N LYS A 555 13.45 1.95 10.00
CA LYS A 555 13.13 0.56 10.30
C LYS A 555 12.55 -0.16 9.09
N LEU A 556 11.49 0.41 8.48
CA LEU A 556 10.70 -0.27 7.47
C LEU A 556 11.31 -0.11 6.08
N VAL A 557 11.58 1.13 5.66
CA VAL A 557 12.17 1.40 4.33
C VAL A 557 13.65 1.02 4.30
N GLY A 558 14.36 1.15 5.42
CA GLY A 558 15.75 0.70 5.51
C GLY A 558 15.91 -0.81 5.27
N LEU A 559 14.94 -1.63 5.72
CA LEU A 559 14.92 -3.07 5.46
C LEU A 559 14.66 -3.37 3.99
N GLU A 560 13.70 -2.68 3.36
CA GLU A 560 13.38 -2.83 1.94
C GLU A 560 14.58 -2.44 1.05
N LEU A 561 15.26 -1.33 1.37
CA LEU A 561 16.48 -0.91 0.66
C LEU A 561 17.60 -1.93 0.78
N ASP A 562 17.76 -2.59 1.94
CA ASP A 562 18.73 -3.69 2.09
C ASP A 562 18.35 -4.89 1.24
N GLN A 563 17.06 -5.23 1.15
CA GLN A 563 16.56 -6.35 0.34
C GLN A 563 16.79 -6.13 -1.16
N GLN A 564 16.68 -4.88 -1.62
CA GLN A 564 16.93 -4.49 -3.01
C GLN A 564 18.41 -4.15 -3.30
N GLU A 565 19.31 -4.31 -2.33
CA GLU A 565 20.75 -3.99 -2.45
C GLU A 565 21.03 -2.50 -2.79
N LEU A 566 20.15 -1.59 -2.38
CA LEU A 566 20.19 -0.14 -2.64
C LEU A 566 20.93 0.61 -1.52
N HIS A 567 22.24 0.37 -1.42
CA HIS A 567 23.06 0.91 -0.32
C HIS A 567 23.20 2.44 -0.34
N GLU A 568 23.27 3.07 -1.51
CA GLU A 568 23.46 4.52 -1.61
C GLU A 568 22.20 5.29 -1.20
N GLU A 569 21.04 4.77 -1.61
CA GLU A 569 19.71 5.23 -1.22
C GLU A 569 19.51 5.08 0.29
N LYS A 570 19.97 3.97 0.87
CA LYS A 570 19.92 3.76 2.32
C LYS A 570 20.76 4.78 3.07
N ASP A 571 21.99 5.05 2.62
CA ASP A 571 22.83 6.10 3.21
C ASP A 571 22.18 7.48 3.09
N TRP A 572 21.57 7.78 1.93
CA TRP A 572 20.81 9.01 1.73
C TRP A 572 19.62 9.11 2.70
N MET A 573 18.85 8.04 2.85
CA MET A 573 17.71 7.97 3.78
C MET A 573 18.17 8.17 5.22
N LEU A 574 19.26 7.51 5.65
CA LEU A 574 19.81 7.65 7.00
C LEU A 574 20.21 9.10 7.31
N ARG A 575 20.89 9.79 6.39
CA ARG A 575 21.25 11.22 6.56
C ARG A 575 20.01 12.11 6.68
N ASN A 576 18.99 11.86 5.86
CA ASN A 576 17.77 12.69 5.84
C ASN A 576 16.77 12.36 6.96
N THR A 577 17.00 11.29 7.72
CA THR A 577 16.19 10.86 8.87
C THR A 577 16.91 11.01 10.20
N GLU A 578 18.00 11.79 10.27
CA GLU A 578 18.63 12.10 11.56
C GLU A 578 17.65 12.80 12.52
N PRO A 579 17.62 12.42 13.81
CA PRO A 579 16.71 13.05 14.75
C PRO A 579 17.02 14.54 14.90
N PHE A 580 15.98 15.37 15.03
CA PHE A 580 16.14 16.75 15.44
C PHE A 580 16.44 16.81 16.93
N VAL A 581 17.43 17.63 17.30
CA VAL A 581 17.83 17.84 18.69
C VAL A 581 16.82 18.78 19.35
N ALA A 582 16.28 18.38 20.50
CA ALA A 582 15.39 19.25 21.27
C ALA A 582 16.17 20.48 21.76
N PRO A 583 15.62 21.70 21.68
CA PRO A 583 16.26 22.88 22.24
C PRO A 583 16.46 22.70 23.74
N GLY A 584 17.71 22.48 24.16
CA GLY A 584 18.10 22.25 25.56
C GLY A 584 18.80 20.91 25.85
N SER A 585 18.84 19.95 24.92
CA SER A 585 19.66 18.74 25.09
C SER A 585 21.07 18.97 24.56
N SER A 586 21.98 19.45 25.42
CA SER A 586 23.41 19.43 25.14
C SER A 586 23.91 17.98 25.23
N ALA A 587 23.81 17.23 24.13
CA ALA A 587 24.56 15.99 23.98
C ALA A 587 25.96 16.36 23.45
N SER A 588 26.95 16.32 24.34
CA SER A 588 28.36 16.37 23.98
C SER A 588 28.68 15.20 23.06
N VAL A 589 28.78 15.46 21.75
CA VAL A 589 29.36 14.50 20.82
C VAL A 589 30.87 14.53 21.04
N SER A 590 31.38 13.58 21.82
CA SER A 590 32.82 13.34 21.91
C SER A 590 33.31 12.77 20.59
N SER A 591 33.91 13.60 19.75
CA SER A 591 34.69 13.15 18.61
C SER A 591 35.95 12.42 19.12
N SER A 592 35.98 11.10 18.98
CA SER A 592 37.20 10.32 19.19
C SER A 592 38.17 10.57 18.03
N SER A 593 38.86 11.71 18.06
CA SER A 593 39.99 11.99 17.17
C SER A 593 41.29 11.54 17.83
N LEU A 594 42.01 10.67 17.13
CA LEU A 594 43.37 10.24 17.46
C LEU A 594 44.23 11.42 17.95
N THR A 595 44.73 11.33 19.18
CA THR A 595 45.90 12.12 19.58
C THR A 595 46.83 11.26 20.43
N LEU A 596 47.95 10.93 19.80
CA LEU A 596 49.13 10.32 20.36
C LEU A 596 49.69 11.25 21.46
N ILE A 597 49.76 10.79 22.71
CA ILE A 597 50.52 11.49 23.75
C ILE A 597 51.57 10.53 24.30
N LEU A 598 52.82 10.77 23.87
CA LEU A 598 54.01 10.40 24.63
C LEU A 598 53.95 11.14 25.98
N LEU A 599 54.11 10.42 27.09
CA LEU A 599 54.61 11.03 28.31
C LEU A 599 55.62 10.11 29.01
N THR A 600 56.84 10.62 28.98
CA THR A 600 58.04 10.25 29.71
C THR A 600 57.79 10.20 31.22
N VAL A 601 58.12 9.07 31.83
CA VAL A 601 58.21 8.91 33.29
C VAL A 601 59.68 8.97 33.69
N THR A 602 60.07 10.03 34.41
CA THR A 602 61.13 9.97 35.43
C THR A 602 60.96 11.18 36.37
N LEU A 603 60.50 10.96 37.61
CA LEU A 603 61.29 11.04 38.87
C LEU A 603 61.17 12.44 39.53
N HIS A 604 61.05 12.65 40.85
CA HIS A 604 61.53 11.93 42.04
C HIS A 604 61.00 12.68 43.30
N ASN A 605 60.74 12.00 44.43
CA ASN A 605 61.39 12.22 45.74
C ASN A 605 60.59 11.71 46.95
N ILE A 606 60.99 10.52 47.40
CA ILE A 606 61.55 10.27 48.73
C ILE A 606 63.06 10.11 48.43
N ILE A 607 64.03 10.91 48.88
CA ILE A 607 64.22 11.82 50.02
C ILE A 607 64.55 13.25 49.54
#